data_AF-A0AAD5HEX8-F1
#
_entry.id   AF-A0AAD5HEX8-F1
#
_cell.length_a   1.000
_cell.length_b   1.000
_cell.length_c   1.000
_cell.angle_alpha   90.00
_cell.angle_beta   90.00
_cell.angle_gamma   90.00
#
_symmetry.space_group_name_H-M   'P 1'
#
loop_
_entity.id
_entity.type
_entity.pdbx_description
1 polymer ?
#
loop_
_entity_poly.entity_id
_entity_poly.type
_entity_poly.pdbx_seq_one_letter_code
_entity_poly.pdbx_strand_id
1 'polypeptide(L)' 'MPAPKIATVPHFGFITPEKLVRVAPSAAVWGAAAGAAVLLLGSDIPIIKRDILSKVPFVGSYWAVAAPAQDEE' A
#
# COMPACT_ATOMS: atom_id res chain seq x y z
N MET A 1 7.39 51.36 9.83
CA MET A 1 7.88 49.97 9.88
C MET A 1 6.86 49.10 9.16
N PRO A 2 7.26 48.19 8.25
CA PRO A 2 6.31 47.29 7.58
C PRO A 2 5.69 46.30 8.59
N ALA A 3 4.38 46.05 8.48
CA ALA A 3 3.66 45.16 9.37
C ALA A 3 3.96 43.67 9.06
N PRO A 4 4.07 42.79 10.07
CA PRO A 4 4.32 41.37 9.86
C PRO A 4 3.12 40.70 9.18
N LYS A 5 3.38 39.97 8.09
CA LYS A 5 2.37 39.18 7.39
C LYS A 5 2.18 37.85 8.10
N ILE A 6 1.04 37.67 8.77
CA ILE A 6 0.71 36.43 9.47
C ILE A 6 0.18 35.43 8.44
N ALA A 7 0.94 34.36 8.18
CA ALA A 7 0.47 33.22 7.40
C ALA A 7 -0.15 32.19 8.37
N THR A 8 -1.48 32.19 8.50
CA THR A 8 -2.20 31.18 9.29
C THR A 8 -2.26 29.88 8.50
N VAL A 9 -1.49 28.88 8.93
CA VAL A 9 -1.55 27.53 8.35
C VAL A 9 -2.79 26.82 8.92
N PRO A 10 -3.75 26.38 8.08
CA PRO A 10 -4.92 25.67 8.57
C PRO A 10 -4.48 24.34 9.19
N HIS A 11 -4.86 24.12 10.46
CA HIS A 11 -4.61 22.88 11.19
C HIS A 11 -5.94 22.34 11.71
N PHE A 12 -6.11 21.02 11.65
CA PHE A 12 -7.28 20.34 12.23
C PHE A 12 -6.83 19.69 13.53
N GLY A 13 -7.17 20.31 14.67
CA GLY A 13 -6.63 19.91 15.97
C GLY A 13 -5.10 19.93 15.98
N PHE A 14 -4.48 18.78 16.26
CA PHE A 14 -3.01 18.60 16.31
C PHE A 14 -2.35 18.28 14.96
N ILE A 15 -3.13 18.08 13.90
CA ILE A 15 -2.67 17.67 12.57
C ILE A 15 -2.56 18.91 11.66
N THR A 16 -1.34 19.18 11.22
CA THR A 16 -0.99 20.23 10.25
C THR A 16 -0.51 19.55 8.96
N PRO A 17 -0.76 20.11 7.76
CA PRO A 17 -0.29 19.53 6.50
C PRO A 17 1.23 19.26 6.50
N GLU A 18 2.00 20.17 7.10
CA GLU A 18 3.46 20.04 7.23
C GLU A 18 3.87 18.85 8.11
N LYS A 19 3.11 18.57 9.18
CA LYS A 19 3.33 17.36 9.99
C LYS A 19 3.01 16.11 9.17
N LEU A 20 1.93 16.10 8.39
CA LEU A 20 1.54 14.95 7.58
C LEU A 20 2.62 14.57 6.56
N VAL A 21 3.15 15.56 5.85
CA VAL A 21 4.27 15.38 4.90
C VAL A 21 5.50 14.82 5.63
N ARG A 22 5.74 15.26 6.87
CA ARG A 22 6.86 14.77 7.67
C ARG A 22 6.70 13.31 8.11
N VAL A 23 5.49 12.83 8.39
CA VAL A 23 5.24 11.41 8.77
C VAL A 23 5.09 10.50 7.55
N ALA A 24 4.78 11.06 6.38
CA ALA A 24 4.46 10.29 5.17
C ALA A 24 5.51 9.21 4.82
N PRO A 25 6.83 9.45 4.89
CA PRO A 25 7.81 8.40 4.57
C PRO A 25 7.74 7.21 5.53
N SER A 26 7.64 7.47 6.85
CA SER A 26 7.52 6.42 7.85
C SER A 26 6.21 5.66 7.70
N ALA A 27 5.10 6.36 7.47
CA ALA A 27 3.81 5.74 7.20
C ALA A 27 3.83 4.88 5.93
N ALA A 28 4.54 5.31 4.87
CA ALA A 28 4.71 4.53 3.66
C ALA A 28 5.49 3.24 3.91
N VAL A 29 6.58 3.28 4.68
CA VAL A 29 7.35 2.09 5.06
C VAL A 29 6.50 1.11 5.86
N TRP A 30 5.77 1.60 6.87
CA TRP A 30 4.86 0.76 7.66
C TRP A 30 3.71 0.20 6.82
N GLY A 31 3.15 1.00 5.90
CA GLY A 31 2.12 0.57 4.97
C GLY A 31 2.62 -0.52 4.02
N ALA A 32 3.83 -0.39 3.49
CA ALA A 32 4.46 -1.42 2.67
C ALA A 32 4.73 -2.70 3.46
N ALA A 33 5.25 -2.59 4.69
CA ALA A 33 5.50 -3.74 5.56
C ALA A 33 4.20 -4.47 5.94
N ALA A 34 3.17 -3.73 6.35
CA ALA A 34 1.85 -4.29 6.66
C ALA A 34 1.22 -4.92 5.42
N GLY A 35 1.29 -4.26 4.26
CA GLY A 35 0.82 -4.81 2.99
C GLY A 35 1.52 -6.12 2.64
N ALA A 36 2.85 -6.17 2.75
CA ALA A 36 3.62 -7.39 2.52
C ALA A 36 3.23 -8.52 3.49
N ALA A 37 3.01 -8.21 4.77
CA ALA A 37 2.55 -9.19 5.76
C ALA A 37 1.17 -9.75 5.42
N VAL A 38 0.21 -8.90 5.02
CA VAL A 38 -1.12 -9.32 4.58
C VAL A 38 -1.04 -10.18 3.32
N LEU A 39 -0.18 -9.82 2.36
CA LEU A 39 0.01 -10.62 1.14
C LEU A 39 0.65 -11.98 1.44
N LEU A 40 1.58 -12.04 2.39
CA LEU A 40 2.23 -13.28 2.81
C LEU A 40 1.23 -14.21 3.52
N LEU A 41 0.49 -13.68 4.50
CA LEU A 41 -0.52 -14.43 5.26
C LEU A 41 -1.72 -14.82 4.38
N GLY A 42 -2.11 -13.95 3.45
CA GLY A 42 -3.21 -14.15 2.49
C GLY A 42 -2.80 -14.89 1.22
N SER A 43 -1.58 -15.44 1.15
CA SER A 43 -1.08 -16.13 -0.05
C SER A 43 -1.86 -17.40 -0.40
N ASP A 44 -2.67 -17.94 0.52
CA ASP A 44 -3.56 -19.08 0.25
C ASP A 44 -4.87 -18.66 -0.43
N ILE A 45 -5.22 -17.38 -0.40
CA ILE A 45 -6.47 -16.87 -0.97
C ILE A 45 -6.30 -16.74 -2.50
N PRO A 46 -7.12 -17.44 -3.32
CA PRO A 46 -6.94 -17.49 -4.77
C PRO A 46 -7.05 -16.11 -5.45
N ILE A 47 -7.85 -15.19 -4.89
CA ILE A 47 -7.98 -13.82 -5.41
C ILE A 47 -6.69 -13.00 -5.24
N ILE A 48 -5.98 -13.15 -4.11
CA ILE A 48 -4.75 -12.41 -3.82
C ILE A 48 -3.61 -12.93 -4.70
N LYS A 49 -3.52 -14.25 -4.87
CA LYS A 49 -2.58 -14.88 -5.81
C LYS A 49 -2.77 -14.34 -7.22
N ARG A 50 -3.99 -14.41 -7.77
CA ARG A 50 -4.27 -14.01 -9.15
C ARG A 50 -4.10 -12.51 -9.40
N ASP A 51 -4.56 -11.65 -8.51
CA ASP A 51 -4.62 -10.22 -8.80
C ASP A 51 -3.36 -9.44 -8.42
N ILE A 52 -2.63 -9.89 -7.40
CA ILE A 52 -1.47 -9.19 -6.87
C ILE A 52 -0.18 -9.99 -7.10
N LEU A 53 -0.12 -11.25 -6.63
CA LEU A 53 1.12 -12.03 -6.67
C LEU A 53 1.52 -12.47 -8.09
N SER A 54 0.56 -12.80 -8.96
CA SER A 54 0.81 -13.18 -10.36
C SER A 54 1.34 -12.04 -11.23
N LYS A 55 1.21 -10.78 -10.78
CA LYS A 55 1.69 -9.58 -11.52
C LYS A 55 3.09 -9.16 -11.10
N VAL A 56 3.70 -9.82 -10.12
CA VAL A 56 5.07 -9.51 -9.69
C VAL A 56 6.04 -10.03 -10.77
N PRO A 57 6.84 -9.16 -11.42
CA PRO A 57 7.81 -9.61 -12.41
C PRO A 57 8.82 -10.57 -11.75
N PHE A 58 9.27 -11.58 -12.49
CA PHE A 58 10.17 -12.69 -12.07
C PHE A 58 9.55 -13.80 -11.21
N VAL A 59 8.69 -13.47 -10.24
CA VAL A 59 8.15 -14.48 -9.30
C VAL A 59 6.66 -14.78 -9.50
N GLY A 60 5.96 -14.01 -10.33
CA GLY A 60 4.54 -14.22 -10.63
C GLY A 60 4.18 -15.56 -11.24
N SER A 61 5.13 -16.23 -11.93
CA SER A 61 4.93 -17.59 -12.45
C SER A 61 4.83 -18.65 -11.35
N TYR A 62 5.41 -18.43 -10.16
CA TYR A 62 5.31 -19.35 -9.03
C TYR A 62 3.91 -19.36 -8.40
N TRP A 63 3.21 -18.23 -8.44
CA TRP A 63 1.84 -18.09 -7.95
C TRP A 63 0.79 -18.07 -9.06
N ALA A 64 1.19 -18.42 -10.30
CA ALA A 64 0.27 -18.56 -11.41
C ALA A 64 -0.73 -19.68 -11.08
N VAL A 65 -1.94 -19.28 -10.71
CA VAL A 65 -3.06 -20.19 -10.59
C VAL A 65 -3.32 -20.72 -12.00
N ALA A 66 -3.00 -21.99 -12.23
CA ALA A 66 -3.50 -22.69 -13.41
C ALA A 66 -5.02 -22.45 -13.44
N ALA A 67 -5.53 -21.92 -14.55
CA ALA A 67 -6.96 -21.88 -14.77
C ALA A 67 -7.52 -23.26 -14.38
N PRO A 68 -8.68 -23.34 -13.68
CA PRO A 68 -9.30 -24.64 -13.43
C PRO A 68 -9.33 -25.34 -14.77
N ALA A 69 -8.77 -26.55 -14.78
CA ALA A 69 -8.65 -27.35 -15.96
C ALA A 69 -9.99 -27.30 -16.72
N GLN A 70 -9.93 -26.96 -17.99
CA GLN A 70 -10.65 -27.76 -18.96
C GLN A 70 -10.23 -29.19 -18.62
N ASP A 71 -11.05 -29.93 -17.86
CA ASP A 71 -11.00 -31.38 -17.58
C ASP A 71 -11.73 -31.66 -16.25
N GLU A 72 -13.06 -31.61 -16.28
CA GLU A 72 -13.88 -32.55 -15.52
C GLU A 72 -15.04 -32.91 -16.46
N GLU A 73 -15.08 -34.20 -16.88
CA GLU A 73 -16.07 -34.82 -17.78
C GLU A 73 -17.53 -34.59 -17.36
#